data_AF-A0A0M8N633-F1
#
_entry.id   AF-A0A0M8N633-F1
#
_cell.length_a   1.000
_cell.length_b   1.000
_cell.length_c   1.000
_cell.angle_alpha   90.00
_cell.angle_beta   90.00
_cell.angle_gamma   90.00
#
_symmetry.space_group_name_H-M   'P 1'
#
loop_
_entity.id
_entity.type
_entity.pdbx_description
1 polymer ?
#
loop_
_entity_poly.entity_id
_entity_poly.type
_entity_poly.pdbx_seq_one_letter_code
_entity_poly.pdbx_strand_id
1 'polypeptide(L)'
;MKQFLVALLALASMASLASWAGLISVSTGGLVAFVTGCVISRILYIAIYPFWFSPLRHLPTPEGSNFITGHALKLLLAPSPYTYIEVWARKWPDAPFIRSFAFGNAEVVIPNSLEAFKAIVGAHAYDMDKSPELKAILKSFIGEGLVFANGETHKRLRRVVGGASIVDGIDRSDFQAKH
;
A
#
# COMPACT_ATOMS: atom_id res chain seq x y z
N MET A 1 63.69 10.01 32.47
CA MET A 1 62.37 10.00 33.15
C MET A 1 61.23 10.49 32.26
N LYS A 2 61.28 11.72 31.70
CA LYS A 2 60.21 12.29 30.86
C LYS A 2 59.85 11.45 29.62
N GLN A 3 60.84 10.93 28.89
CA GLN A 3 60.61 10.10 27.69
C GLN A 3 59.94 8.75 28.00
N PHE A 4 60.20 8.18 29.17
CA PHE A 4 59.59 6.92 29.61
C PHE A 4 58.10 7.09 29.93
N LEU A 5 57.74 8.24 30.50
CA LEU A 5 56.36 8.60 30.83
C LEU A 5 55.53 8.85 29.56
N VAL A 6 56.12 9.49 28.54
CA VAL A 6 55.47 9.69 27.22
C VAL A 6 55.24 8.35 26.52
N ALA A 7 56.21 7.42 26.57
CA ALA A 7 56.05 6.09 25.99
C ALA A 7 54.92 5.28 26.67
N LEU A 8 54.80 5.36 28.00
CA LEU A 8 53.71 4.72 28.75
C LEU A 8 52.33 5.30 28.39
N LEU A 9 52.23 6.62 28.26
CA LEU A 9 50.98 7.27 27.85
C LEU A 9 50.59 6.93 26.40
N ALA A 10 51.58 6.82 25.50
CA ALA A 10 51.36 6.41 24.12
C ALA A 10 50.89 4.94 24.03
N LEU A 11 51.48 4.04 24.83
CA LEU A 11 51.04 2.64 24.88
C LEU A 11 49.63 2.50 25.46
N ALA A 12 49.31 3.27 26.51
CA ALA A 12 47.97 3.27 27.10
C ALA A 12 46.90 3.84 26.14
N SER A 13 47.22 4.87 25.37
CA SER A 13 46.29 5.43 24.36
C SER A 13 46.09 4.47 23.19
N MET A 14 47.14 3.79 22.73
CA MET A 14 47.06 2.75 21.70
C MET A 14 46.21 1.56 22.15
N ALA A 15 46.41 1.08 23.39
CA ALA A 15 45.60 -0.01 23.96
C ALA A 15 44.12 0.38 24.11
N SER A 16 43.86 1.64 24.46
CA SER A 16 42.50 2.19 24.53
C SER A 16 41.85 2.22 23.14
N LEU A 17 42.53 2.76 22.12
CA LEU A 17 42.02 2.80 20.75
C LEU A 17 41.71 1.41 20.19
N ALA A 18 42.56 0.41 20.47
CA ALA A 18 42.33 -0.98 20.07
C ALA A 18 41.07 -1.59 20.73
N SER A 19 40.83 -1.28 22.00
CA SER A 19 39.66 -1.76 22.74
C SER A 19 38.35 -1.15 22.21
N TRP A 20 38.36 0.14 21.89
CA TRP A 20 37.22 0.82 21.28
C TRP A 20 36.94 0.31 19.86
N ALA A 21 37.98 0.02 19.07
CA ALA A 21 37.84 -0.58 17.74
C ALA A 21 37.18 -1.99 17.79
N GLY A 22 37.56 -2.82 18.77
CA GLY A 22 36.93 -4.14 18.98
C GLY A 22 35.44 -4.05 19.34
N LEU A 23 35.07 -3.13 20.23
CA LEU A 23 33.66 -2.90 20.60
C LEU A 23 32.82 -2.40 19.42
N ILE A 24 33.37 -1.54 18.57
CA ILE A 24 32.71 -1.06 17.35
C ILE A 24 32.50 -2.20 16.36
N SER A 25 33.48 -3.11 16.21
CA SER A 25 33.39 -4.27 15.31
C SER A 25 32.34 -5.29 15.76
N VAL A 26 32.27 -5.60 17.07
CA VAL A 26 31.26 -6.54 17.60
C VAL A 26 29.85 -5.95 17.53
N SER A 27 29.69 -4.66 17.84
CA SER A 27 28.38 -3.99 17.78
C SER A 27 27.85 -3.83 16.35
N THR A 28 28.72 -3.52 15.38
CA THR A 28 28.33 -3.50 13.96
C THR A 28 27.96 -4.89 13.45
N GLY A 29 28.70 -5.94 13.84
CA GLY A 29 28.34 -7.33 13.51
C GLY A 29 26.97 -7.75 14.04
N GLY A 30 26.66 -7.40 15.30
CA GLY A 30 25.36 -7.68 15.91
C GLY A 30 24.20 -6.96 15.23
N LEU A 31 24.38 -5.67 14.89
CA LEU A 31 23.37 -4.90 14.15
C LEU A 31 23.12 -5.47 12.76
N VAL A 32 24.17 -5.84 12.03
CA VAL A 32 24.04 -6.45 10.70
C VAL A 32 23.28 -7.77 10.80
N ALA A 33 23.65 -8.66 11.73
CA ALA A 33 22.98 -9.94 11.93
C ALA A 33 21.50 -9.76 12.32
N PHE A 34 21.19 -8.81 13.19
CA PHE A 34 19.82 -8.49 13.58
C PHE A 34 18.98 -7.98 12.41
N VAL A 35 19.51 -7.01 11.65
CA VAL A 35 18.84 -6.46 10.46
C VAL A 35 18.63 -7.56 9.41
N THR A 36 19.65 -8.36 9.11
CA THR A 36 19.55 -9.48 8.18
C THR A 36 18.52 -10.50 8.64
N GLY A 37 18.50 -10.85 9.93
CA GLY A 37 17.49 -11.75 10.51
C GLY A 37 16.06 -11.20 10.39
N CYS A 38 15.85 -9.91 10.69
CA CYS A 38 14.57 -9.24 10.51
C CYS A 38 14.13 -9.25 9.05
N VAL A 39 15.03 -8.94 8.11
CA VAL A 39 14.74 -8.95 6.67
C VAL A 39 14.36 -10.36 6.21
N ILE A 40 15.12 -11.39 6.58
CA ILE A 40 14.80 -12.78 6.26
C ILE A 40 13.44 -13.17 6.83
N SER A 41 13.18 -12.87 8.10
CA SER A 41 11.89 -13.18 8.74
C SER A 41 10.72 -12.52 8.00
N ARG A 42 10.91 -11.28 7.51
CA ARG A 42 9.89 -10.59 6.73
C ARG A 42 9.70 -11.18 5.35
N ILE A 43 10.76 -11.55 4.66
CA ILE A 43 10.68 -12.23 3.37
C ILE A 43 9.95 -13.57 3.52
N LEU A 44 10.27 -14.35 4.57
CA LEU A 44 9.61 -15.61 4.85
C LEU A 44 8.13 -15.40 5.18
N TYR A 45 7.78 -14.40 5.98
CA TYR A 45 6.38 -14.08 6.25
C TYR A 45 5.63 -13.74 4.96
N ILE A 46 6.20 -12.88 4.12
CA ILE A 46 5.61 -12.45 2.84
C ILE A 46 5.51 -13.62 1.84
N ALA A 47 6.43 -14.57 1.88
CA ALA A 47 6.45 -15.72 0.97
C ALA A 47 5.59 -16.90 1.46
N ILE A 48 5.38 -17.08 2.76
CA ILE A 48 4.66 -18.25 3.32
C ILE A 48 3.21 -17.91 3.63
N TYR A 49 2.95 -16.75 4.24
CA TYR A 49 1.63 -16.35 4.70
C TYR A 49 0.54 -16.41 3.61
N PRO A 50 0.74 -15.83 2.41
CA PRO A 50 -0.32 -15.80 1.40
C PRO A 50 -0.64 -17.20 0.83
N PHE A 51 0.29 -18.14 0.87
CA PHE A 51 0.09 -19.48 0.32
C PHE A 51 -0.50 -20.46 1.33
N TRP A 52 -0.16 -20.32 2.62
CA TRP A 52 -0.52 -21.31 3.65
C TRP A 52 -1.58 -20.87 4.65
N PHE A 53 -1.65 -19.57 4.98
CA PHE A 53 -2.49 -19.10 6.08
C PHE A 53 -3.59 -18.13 5.66
N SER A 54 -3.53 -17.60 4.45
CA SER A 54 -4.58 -16.67 4.00
C SER A 54 -5.96 -17.35 3.91
N PRO A 55 -7.03 -16.71 4.44
CA PRO A 55 -8.39 -17.17 4.24
C PRO A 55 -8.86 -16.96 2.79
N LEU A 56 -8.21 -16.08 2.02
CA LEU A 56 -8.58 -15.70 0.65
C LEU A 56 -8.06 -16.66 -0.42
N ARG A 57 -7.45 -17.79 -0.01
CA ARG A 57 -6.82 -18.78 -0.91
C ARG A 57 -7.77 -19.51 -1.84
N HIS A 58 -9.05 -19.58 -1.48
CA HIS A 58 -10.09 -20.23 -2.28
C HIS A 58 -10.56 -19.38 -3.46
N LEU A 59 -10.17 -18.10 -3.51
CA LEU A 59 -10.55 -17.20 -4.59
C LEU A 59 -9.69 -17.43 -5.84
N PRO A 60 -10.26 -17.29 -7.04
CA PRO A 60 -9.51 -17.38 -8.28
C PRO A 60 -8.41 -16.31 -8.29
N THR A 61 -7.19 -16.74 -8.62
CA THR A 61 -6.01 -15.88 -8.68
C THR A 61 -5.48 -15.88 -10.11
N PRO A 62 -5.29 -14.71 -10.76
CA PRO A 62 -4.72 -14.64 -12.10
C PRO A 62 -3.27 -15.11 -12.11
N GLU A 63 -2.88 -15.72 -13.23
CA GLU A 63 -1.54 -16.22 -13.46
C GLU A 63 -0.62 -15.08 -13.94
N GLY A 64 0.67 -15.17 -13.62
CA GLY A 64 1.67 -14.20 -14.07
C GLY A 64 1.99 -13.07 -13.07
N SER A 65 1.88 -13.32 -11.77
CA SER A 65 2.41 -12.43 -10.74
C SER A 65 3.94 -12.44 -10.72
N ASN A 66 4.56 -11.26 -10.71
CA ASN A 66 5.98 -11.14 -10.38
C ASN A 66 6.18 -11.34 -8.87
N PHE A 67 7.25 -12.01 -8.44
CA PHE A 67 7.48 -12.34 -7.02
C PHE A 67 7.58 -11.11 -6.10
N ILE A 68 8.08 -9.98 -6.61
CA ILE A 68 8.30 -8.75 -5.83
C ILE A 68 7.08 -7.81 -5.93
N THR A 69 6.53 -7.67 -7.12
CA THR A 69 5.53 -6.63 -7.44
C THR A 69 4.12 -7.16 -7.68
N GLY A 70 3.95 -8.48 -7.67
CA GLY A 70 2.70 -9.15 -7.98
C GLY A 70 2.17 -8.76 -9.36
N HIS A 71 0.87 -8.47 -9.39
CA HIS A 71 0.11 -7.96 -10.52
C HIS A 71 -0.03 -6.42 -10.50
N ALA A 72 0.29 -5.75 -9.37
CA ALA A 72 0.11 -4.30 -9.23
C ALA A 72 0.93 -3.49 -10.24
N LEU A 73 2.18 -3.87 -10.51
CA LEU A 73 2.99 -3.15 -11.50
C LEU A 73 2.38 -3.25 -12.91
N LYS A 74 1.85 -4.42 -13.28
CA LYS A 74 1.17 -4.63 -14.56
C LYS A 74 -0.08 -3.78 -14.68
N LEU A 75 -0.85 -3.66 -13.60
CA LEU A 75 -2.04 -2.81 -13.53
C LEU A 75 -1.70 -1.31 -13.61
N LEU A 76 -0.64 -0.88 -12.93
CA LEU A 76 -0.22 0.53 -12.89
C LEU A 76 0.45 1.01 -14.19
N LEU A 77 1.24 0.15 -14.84
CA LEU A 77 1.89 0.46 -16.12
C LEU A 77 0.97 0.28 -17.33
N ALA A 78 -0.19 -0.37 -17.14
CA ALA A 78 -1.16 -0.53 -18.21
C ALA A 78 -1.68 0.84 -18.67
N PRO A 79 -1.94 1.03 -19.98
CA PRO A 79 -2.63 2.22 -20.48
C PRO A 79 -3.99 2.43 -19.79
N SER A 80 -4.62 1.34 -19.37
CA SER A 80 -5.80 1.35 -18.52
C SER A 80 -5.83 0.11 -17.63
N PRO A 81 -5.91 0.24 -16.29
CA PRO A 81 -5.97 -0.90 -15.38
C PRO A 81 -7.22 -1.77 -15.62
N TYR A 82 -8.27 -1.20 -16.23
CA TYR A 82 -9.51 -1.92 -16.55
C TYR A 82 -9.30 -3.06 -17.54
N THR A 83 -8.34 -2.95 -18.45
CA THR A 83 -8.09 -3.97 -19.49
C THR A 83 -7.76 -5.34 -18.90
N TYR A 84 -6.89 -5.39 -17.91
CA TYR A 84 -6.52 -6.64 -17.23
C TYR A 84 -7.64 -7.15 -16.33
N ILE A 85 -8.32 -6.24 -15.62
CA ILE A 85 -9.46 -6.60 -14.77
C ILE A 85 -10.58 -7.23 -15.60
N GLU A 86 -10.87 -6.70 -16.78
CA GLU A 86 -11.88 -7.21 -17.71
C GLU A 86 -11.53 -8.61 -18.22
N VAL A 87 -10.25 -8.86 -18.54
CA VAL A 87 -9.77 -10.20 -18.92
C VAL A 87 -9.94 -11.19 -17.77
N TRP A 88 -9.61 -10.79 -16.53
CA TRP A 88 -9.79 -11.65 -15.36
C TRP A 88 -11.26 -11.91 -15.04
N ALA A 89 -12.10 -10.88 -15.14
CA ALA A 89 -13.54 -10.96 -14.98
C ALA A 89 -14.17 -11.95 -15.97
N ARG A 90 -13.75 -11.89 -17.24
CA ARG A 90 -14.17 -12.83 -18.27
C ARG A 90 -13.68 -14.26 -18.04
N LYS A 91 -12.50 -14.44 -17.44
CA LYS A 91 -11.95 -15.78 -17.12
C LYS A 91 -12.74 -16.47 -15.99
N TRP A 92 -13.30 -15.70 -15.05
CA TRP A 92 -14.06 -16.24 -13.92
C TRP A 92 -15.39 -15.49 -13.69
N PRO A 93 -16.39 -15.66 -14.56
CA PRO A 93 -17.66 -14.91 -14.46
C PRO A 93 -18.47 -15.26 -13.21
N ASP A 94 -18.39 -16.50 -12.73
CA ASP A 94 -19.20 -16.98 -11.59
C ASP A 94 -18.60 -16.65 -10.23
N ALA A 95 -17.35 -16.17 -10.19
CA ALA A 95 -16.69 -15.82 -8.95
C ALA A 95 -17.08 -14.40 -8.51
N PRO A 96 -17.57 -14.18 -7.28
CA PRO A 96 -17.93 -12.85 -6.79
C PRO A 96 -16.70 -11.96 -6.56
N PHE A 97 -15.55 -12.58 -6.28
CA PHE A 97 -14.29 -11.91 -5.99
C PHE A 97 -13.12 -12.59 -6.72
N ILE A 98 -12.17 -11.78 -7.17
CA ILE A 98 -10.92 -12.22 -7.78
C ILE A 98 -9.78 -11.77 -6.87
N ARG A 99 -8.91 -12.69 -6.49
CA ARG A 99 -7.73 -12.38 -5.67
C ARG A 99 -6.57 -12.01 -6.57
N SER A 100 -5.89 -10.91 -6.28
CA SER A 100 -4.70 -10.42 -6.96
C SER A 100 -3.61 -10.12 -5.92
N PHE A 101 -2.38 -9.91 -6.39
CA PHE A 101 -1.24 -9.59 -5.54
C PHE A 101 -0.72 -8.21 -5.87
N ALA A 102 -0.57 -7.37 -4.86
CA ALA A 102 0.11 -6.10 -4.94
C ALA A 102 1.60 -6.23 -4.55
N PHE A 103 2.26 -5.09 -4.38
CA PHE A 103 3.67 -5.03 -3.96
C PHE A 103 3.91 -5.86 -2.69
N GLY A 104 4.97 -6.66 -2.67
CA GLY A 104 5.34 -7.49 -1.53
C GLY A 104 4.33 -8.60 -1.21
N ASN A 105 3.72 -9.21 -2.23
CA ASN A 105 2.67 -10.25 -2.11
C ASN A 105 1.49 -9.86 -1.21
N ALA A 106 1.21 -8.56 -1.07
CA ALA A 106 0.01 -8.10 -0.40
C ALA A 106 -1.23 -8.57 -1.19
N GLU A 107 -2.18 -9.18 -0.51
CA GLU A 107 -3.38 -9.70 -1.16
C GLU A 107 -4.39 -8.57 -1.40
N VAL A 108 -4.84 -8.43 -2.64
CA VAL A 108 -5.84 -7.45 -3.05
C VAL A 108 -7.02 -8.19 -3.64
N VAL A 109 -8.23 -7.90 -3.16
CA VAL A 109 -9.45 -8.51 -3.67
C VAL A 109 -10.17 -7.55 -4.59
N ILE A 110 -10.50 -8.01 -5.79
CA ILE A 110 -11.21 -7.26 -6.82
C ILE A 110 -12.65 -7.80 -6.88
N PRO A 111 -13.68 -6.96 -6.66
CA PRO A 111 -15.07 -7.37 -6.82
C PRO A 111 -15.38 -7.61 -8.31
N ASN A 112 -15.96 -8.76 -8.60
CA ASN A 112 -16.30 -9.17 -9.96
C ASN A 112 -17.82 -9.22 -10.21
N SER A 113 -18.63 -9.33 -9.15
CA SER A 113 -20.09 -9.24 -9.24
C SER A 113 -20.63 -7.88 -8.78
N LEU A 114 -21.82 -7.51 -9.27
CA LEU A 114 -22.51 -6.30 -8.84
C LEU A 114 -22.86 -6.32 -7.34
N GLU A 115 -23.21 -7.50 -6.82
CA GLU A 115 -23.50 -7.70 -5.40
C GLU A 115 -22.26 -7.48 -4.53
N ALA A 116 -21.13 -8.06 -4.92
CA ALA A 116 -19.85 -7.86 -4.26
C ALA A 116 -19.43 -6.39 -4.25
N PHE A 117 -19.61 -5.69 -5.38
CA PHE A 117 -19.32 -4.26 -5.47
C PHE A 117 -20.23 -3.43 -4.55
N LYS A 118 -21.54 -3.71 -4.53
CA LYS A 118 -22.50 -3.04 -3.64
C LYS A 118 -22.20 -3.30 -2.16
N ALA A 119 -21.76 -4.50 -1.81
CA ALA A 119 -21.39 -4.83 -0.44
C ALA A 119 -20.18 -3.99 0.03
N ILE A 120 -19.15 -3.85 -0.81
CA ILE A 120 -17.94 -3.06 -0.50
C ILE A 120 -18.27 -1.56 -0.44
N VAL A 121 -18.93 -1.02 -1.47
CA VAL A 121 -19.14 0.45 -1.61
C VAL A 121 -20.34 0.96 -0.82
N GLY A 122 -21.28 0.08 -0.45
CA GLY A 122 -22.47 0.42 0.32
C GLY A 122 -22.35 -0.01 1.78
N ALA A 123 -22.52 -1.32 2.02
CA ALA A 123 -22.71 -1.86 3.37
C ALA A 123 -21.45 -1.74 4.25
N HIS A 124 -20.27 -1.96 3.69
CA HIS A 124 -18.99 -2.01 4.42
C HIS A 124 -18.03 -0.88 4.06
N ALA A 125 -18.53 0.19 3.44
CA ALA A 125 -17.69 1.30 2.98
C ALA A 125 -16.97 2.05 4.11
N TYR A 126 -17.49 1.97 5.34
CA TYR A 126 -16.89 2.57 6.53
C TYR A 126 -15.97 1.60 7.30
N ASP A 127 -16.13 0.30 7.10
CA ASP A 127 -15.27 -0.74 7.69
C ASP A 127 -13.97 -0.92 6.89
N MET A 128 -14.01 -0.54 5.61
CA MET A 128 -12.90 -0.65 4.67
C MET A 128 -12.12 0.67 4.60
N ASP A 129 -11.02 0.74 5.33
CA ASP A 129 -10.10 1.86 5.19
C ASP A 129 -9.48 1.87 3.79
N LYS A 130 -9.62 2.99 3.08
CA LYS A 130 -8.93 3.21 1.80
C LYS A 130 -7.42 3.02 2.00
N SER A 131 -6.83 2.11 1.23
CA SER A 131 -5.42 1.74 1.39
C SER A 131 -4.51 2.98 1.31
N PRO A 132 -3.48 3.07 2.17
CA PRO A 132 -2.56 4.20 2.20
C PRO A 132 -1.80 4.38 0.89
N GLU A 133 -1.52 3.29 0.16
CA GLU A 133 -0.89 3.32 -1.16
C GLU A 133 -1.80 3.99 -2.19
N LEU A 134 -3.08 3.62 -2.21
CA LEU A 134 -4.06 4.26 -3.08
C LEU A 134 -4.21 5.74 -2.75
N LYS A 135 -4.21 6.08 -1.45
CA LYS A 135 -4.23 7.48 -1.00
C LYS A 135 -3.00 8.25 -1.51
N ALA A 136 -1.80 7.69 -1.39
CA ALA A 136 -0.57 8.34 -1.85
C ALA A 136 -0.60 8.59 -3.36
N ILE A 137 -1.01 7.60 -4.15
CA ILE A 137 -1.13 7.70 -5.61
C ILE A 137 -2.18 8.75 -5.98
N LEU A 138 -3.40 8.67 -5.44
CA LEU A 138 -4.44 9.64 -5.76
C LEU A 138 -4.07 11.06 -5.32
N LYS A 139 -3.27 11.23 -4.25
CA LYS A 139 -2.83 12.54 -3.77
C LYS A 139 -1.88 13.16 -4.78
N SER A 140 -1.01 12.36 -5.40
CA SER A 140 -0.15 12.83 -6.49
C SER A 140 -0.89 13.16 -7.79
N PHE A 141 -2.02 12.51 -8.08
CA PHE A 141 -2.78 12.74 -9.31
C PHE A 141 -3.87 13.83 -9.19
N ILE A 142 -4.56 13.92 -8.05
CA ILE A 142 -5.81 14.71 -7.86
C ILE A 142 -5.64 15.82 -6.81
N GLY A 143 -4.54 15.81 -6.03
CA GLY A 143 -4.35 16.72 -4.88
C GLY A 143 -5.15 16.30 -3.64
N GLU A 144 -5.10 17.07 -2.55
CA GLU A 144 -5.81 16.79 -1.28
C GLU A 144 -7.33 17.06 -1.34
N GLY A 145 -7.98 16.89 -2.50
CA GLY A 145 -9.40 17.21 -2.71
C GLY A 145 -10.33 15.99 -2.64
N LEU A 146 -11.50 16.15 -2.01
CA LEU A 146 -12.72 15.31 -1.94
C LEU A 146 -12.58 13.79 -1.68
N VAL A 147 -11.71 13.10 -2.42
CA VAL A 147 -11.49 11.65 -2.36
C VAL A 147 -10.80 11.20 -1.07
N PHE A 148 -10.15 12.15 -0.37
CA PHE A 148 -9.37 11.94 0.86
C PHE A 148 -10.15 12.14 2.16
N ALA A 149 -11.32 12.78 2.09
CA ALA A 149 -12.14 13.03 3.26
C ALA A 149 -12.67 11.69 3.80
N ASN A 150 -12.19 11.24 4.96
CA ASN A 150 -12.78 10.13 5.70
C ASN A 150 -13.92 10.67 6.59
N GLY A 151 -14.99 9.91 6.76
CA GLY A 151 -16.07 10.23 7.72
C GLY A 151 -16.92 11.45 7.38
N GLU A 152 -17.23 12.29 8.39
CA GLU A 152 -18.15 13.43 8.30
C GLU A 152 -17.78 14.43 7.19
N THR A 153 -16.48 14.62 6.93
CA THR A 153 -16.00 15.52 5.88
C THR A 153 -16.46 15.04 4.50
N HIS A 154 -16.54 13.74 4.24
CA HIS A 154 -17.10 13.19 2.99
C HIS A 154 -18.62 13.37 2.90
N LYS A 155 -19.34 13.22 4.02
CA LYS A 155 -20.80 13.42 4.09
C LYS A 155 -21.16 14.89 3.87
N ARG A 156 -20.41 15.81 4.46
CA ARG A 156 -20.57 17.26 4.29
C ARG A 156 -20.26 17.68 2.87
N LEU A 157 -19.15 17.21 2.30
CA LEU A 157 -18.74 17.58 0.95
C LEU A 157 -19.63 16.94 -0.14
N ARG A 158 -20.16 15.72 0.07
CA ARG A 158 -21.21 15.14 -0.80
C ARG A 158 -22.52 15.94 -0.77
N ARG A 159 -22.92 16.45 0.41
CA ARG A 159 -24.09 17.34 0.52
C ARG A 159 -23.88 18.68 -0.19
N VAL A 160 -22.69 19.26 -0.06
CA VAL A 160 -22.37 20.54 -0.71
C VAL A 160 -22.32 20.38 -2.23
N VAL A 161 -21.62 19.35 -2.74
CA VAL A 161 -21.52 19.09 -4.19
C VAL A 161 -22.86 18.65 -4.79
N GLY A 162 -23.59 17.76 -4.12
CA GLY A 162 -24.92 17.33 -4.56
C GLY A 162 -25.98 18.43 -4.48
N GLY A 163 -25.84 19.38 -3.54
CA GLY A 163 -26.71 20.54 -3.44
C GLY A 163 -26.37 21.64 -4.46
N ALA A 164 -25.09 21.89 -4.72
CA ALA A 164 -24.65 22.92 -5.67
C ALA A 164 -24.94 22.53 -7.12
N SER A 165 -24.73 21.27 -7.51
CA SER A 165 -24.91 20.86 -8.91
C SER A 165 -26.36 20.63 -9.34
N ILE A 166 -27.29 20.38 -8.39
CA ILE A 166 -28.70 20.09 -8.72
C ILE A 166 -29.56 21.37 -8.71
N VAL A 167 -29.20 22.37 -7.90
CA VAL A 167 -30.02 23.59 -7.75
C VAL A 167 -29.56 24.73 -8.68
N ASP A 168 -28.27 24.78 -9.03
CA ASP A 168 -27.71 25.89 -9.83
C ASP A 168 -27.77 25.63 -11.36
N GLY A 169 -27.85 24.36 -11.77
CA GLY A 169 -27.99 23.96 -13.19
C GLY A 169 -29.43 23.90 -13.69
N ILE A 170 -30.42 24.09 -12.81
CA ILE A 170 -31.85 24.14 -13.13
C ILE A 170 -32.33 25.59 -12.91
N ASP A 171 -31.66 26.59 -13.51
CA ASP A 171 -32.15 27.97 -13.52
C ASP A 171 -32.57 28.41 -14.94
N ARG A 172 -33.90 28.40 -15.11
CA ARG A 172 -34.76 29.38 -15.80
C ARG A 172 -34.71 29.64 -17.31
N SER A 173 -33.72 29.22 -18.10
CA SER A 173 -33.78 29.48 -19.56
C SER A 173 -34.88 28.68 -20.28
N ASP A 174 -35.17 27.47 -19.81
CA ASP A 174 -36.13 26.57 -20.46
C ASP A 174 -37.60 26.90 -20.13
N PHE A 175 -37.84 27.69 -19.08
CA PHE A 175 -39.19 28.08 -18.66
C PHE A 175 -39.64 29.44 -19.22
N GLN A 176 -38.74 30.26 -19.77
CA GLN A 176 -39.08 31.58 -20.36
C GLN A 176 -39.27 31.54 -21.89
N ALA A 177 -39.06 30.38 -22.55
CA ALA A 177 -39.21 30.25 -24.01
C ALA A 177 -40.59 29.74 -24.47
N LYS A 178 -41.58 29.65 -23.57
CA LYS A 178 -42.89 29.02 -23.88
C LYS A 178 -44.12 29.89 -23.57
N HIS A 179 -44.00 31.21 -23.63
CA HIS A 179 -45.14 32.13 -23.63
C HIS A 179 -45.03 33.15 -24.76
#